data_AF-A0A849PU65-F1
#
_entry.id   AF-A0A849PU65-F1
#
_cell.length_a   1.000
_cell.length_b   1.000
_cell.length_c   1.000
_cell.angle_alpha   90.00
_cell.angle_beta   90.00
_cell.angle_gamma   90.00
#
_symmetry.space_group_name_H-M   'P 1'
#
loop_
_entity.id
_entity.type
_entity.pdbx_description
1 polymer ?
#
loop_
_entity_poly.entity_id
_entity_poly.type
_entity_poly.pdbx_seq_one_letter_code
_entity_poly.pdbx_strand_id
1 'polypeptide(L)'
;DGKTRDDHKAVSDQMYAAYAEGRDLRGLVAIVGKEALSERDRMLLEFADLFEDRFVRQSRDENRTIDDTLRIAWEILAELPEAQLTRIDNKYLDKYHPAHQKRE
;
A
#
# COMPACT_ATOMS: atom_id res chain seq x y z
N ASP A 1 -2.52 -11.02 21.29
CA ASP A 1 -1.93 -11.32 19.97
C ASP A 1 -2.28 -12.73 19.52
N GLY A 2 -2.53 -12.94 18.23
CA GLY A 2 -2.78 -14.29 17.67
C GLY A 2 -4.10 -14.51 16.91
N LYS A 3 -4.77 -13.47 16.39
CA LYS A 3 -5.99 -13.66 15.58
C LYS A 3 -5.72 -13.80 14.07
N THR A 4 -4.67 -13.16 13.58
CA THR A 4 -4.25 -13.15 12.17
C THR A 4 -2.71 -13.26 12.12
N ARG A 5 -2.05 -12.57 11.17
CA ARG A 5 -0.59 -12.39 11.11
C ARG A 5 -0.10 -11.21 11.97
N ASP A 6 1.19 -11.19 12.31
CA ASP A 6 1.86 -10.23 13.22
C ASP A 6 1.97 -8.81 12.64
N ASP A 7 2.05 -8.66 11.32
CA ASP A 7 2.16 -7.40 10.57
C ASP A 7 0.81 -6.74 10.27
N HIS A 8 -0.31 -7.43 10.47
CA HIS A 8 -1.63 -7.01 10.01
C HIS A 8 -1.98 -5.56 10.42
N LYS A 9 -1.76 -5.21 11.68
CA LYS A 9 -2.06 -3.84 12.17
C LYS A 9 -1.21 -2.79 11.45
N ALA A 10 0.09 -3.03 11.35
CA ALA A 10 1.03 -2.08 10.75
C ALA A 10 0.75 -1.87 9.26
N VAL A 11 0.48 -2.96 8.53
CA VAL A 11 0.09 -2.92 7.12
C VAL A 11 -1.22 -2.16 6.95
N SER A 12 -2.24 -2.44 7.76
CA SER A 12 -3.52 -1.72 7.71
C SER A 12 -3.35 -0.22 7.95
N ASP A 13 -2.57 0.18 8.95
CA ASP A 13 -2.33 1.58 9.28
C ASP A 13 -1.59 2.30 8.15
N GLN A 14 -0.61 1.65 7.52
CA GLN A 14 0.14 2.20 6.40
C GLN A 14 -0.72 2.31 5.13
N MET A 15 -1.48 1.27 4.79
CA MET A 15 -2.40 1.27 3.64
C MET A 15 -3.44 2.39 3.77
N TYR A 16 -3.99 2.58 4.96
CA TYR A 16 -4.96 3.64 5.24
C TYR A 16 -4.33 5.02 5.04
N ALA A 17 -3.14 5.25 5.59
CA ALA A 17 -2.47 6.54 5.48
C ALA A 17 -2.11 6.90 4.03
N ALA A 18 -1.51 5.96 3.29
CA ALA A 18 -1.14 6.17 1.90
C ALA A 18 -2.36 6.40 0.99
N TYR A 19 -3.45 5.64 1.22
CA TYR A 19 -4.69 5.82 0.45
C TYR A 19 -5.37 7.16 0.75
N ALA A 20 -5.41 7.60 2.03
CA ALA A 20 -5.96 8.90 2.39
C ALA A 20 -5.20 10.04 1.70
N GLU A 21 -3.86 10.00 1.74
CA GLU A 21 -3.03 11.01 1.09
C GLU A 21 -3.20 11.00 -0.43
N GLY A 22 -3.21 9.81 -1.07
CA GLY A 22 -3.45 9.68 -2.50
C GLY A 22 -4.84 10.18 -2.94
N ARG A 23 -5.87 10.02 -2.11
CA ARG A 23 -7.20 10.58 -2.36
C ARG A 23 -7.22 12.10 -2.30
N ASP A 24 -6.55 12.71 -1.32
CA ASP A 24 -6.46 14.17 -1.21
C ASP A 24 -5.71 14.77 -2.43
N LEU A 25 -4.67 14.07 -2.89
CA LEU A 25 -3.92 14.45 -4.09
C LEU A 25 -4.77 14.45 -5.37
N ARG A 26 -5.80 13.59 -5.49
CA ARG A 26 -6.74 13.65 -6.64
C ARG A 26 -7.46 15.00 -6.71
N GLY A 27 -7.84 15.55 -5.55
CA GLY A 27 -8.46 16.88 -5.48
C GLY A 27 -7.49 17.97 -5.94
N LEU A 28 -6.22 17.88 -5.52
CA LEU A 28 -5.18 18.80 -5.96
C LEU A 28 -4.92 18.70 -7.47
N VAL A 29 -4.83 17.49 -8.02
CA VAL A 29 -4.63 17.23 -9.45
C VAL A 29 -5.72 17.86 -10.30
N ALA A 30 -6.97 17.82 -9.85
CA ALA A 30 -8.10 18.45 -10.56
C ALA A 30 -7.97 19.98 -10.67
N ILE A 31 -7.18 20.61 -9.78
CA ILE A 31 -6.97 22.06 -9.74
C ILE A 31 -5.70 22.46 -10.50
N VAL A 32 -4.57 21.81 -10.23
CA VAL A 32 -3.23 22.23 -10.74
C VAL A 32 -2.70 21.38 -11.89
N GLY A 33 -3.32 20.23 -12.18
CA GLY A 33 -2.87 19.26 -13.18
C GLY A 33 -1.84 18.26 -12.65
N LYS A 34 -1.80 17.05 -13.24
CA LYS A 34 -0.92 15.94 -12.79
C LYS A 34 0.56 16.26 -12.92
N GLU A 35 0.95 17.10 -13.89
CA GLU A 35 2.34 17.46 -14.16
C GLU A 35 2.96 18.36 -13.07
N ALA A 36 2.12 19.04 -12.28
CA ALA A 36 2.57 19.92 -11.20
C ALA A 36 2.89 19.16 -9.89
N LEU A 37 2.59 17.86 -9.83
CA LEU A 37 2.85 17.04 -8.65
C LEU A 37 4.33 16.70 -8.50
N SER A 38 4.79 16.61 -7.25
CA SER A 38 6.10 16.04 -6.95
C SER A 38 6.14 14.56 -7.32
N GLU A 39 7.35 13.99 -7.46
CA GLU A 39 7.50 12.55 -7.72
C GLU A 39 6.82 11.70 -6.63
N ARG A 40 7.01 12.06 -5.35
CA ARG A 40 6.33 11.43 -4.22
C ARG A 40 4.81 11.46 -4.38
N ASP A 41 4.25 12.63 -4.69
CA ASP A 41 2.79 12.78 -4.79
C ASP A 41 2.22 11.97 -5.96
N ARG A 42 2.96 11.88 -7.08
CA ARG A 42 2.58 11.02 -8.20
C ARG A 42 2.55 9.54 -7.79
N MET A 43 3.54 9.09 -7.02
CA MET A 43 3.56 7.71 -6.51
C MET A 43 2.41 7.42 -5.56
N LEU A 44 2.03 8.36 -4.69
CA LEU A 44 0.87 8.21 -3.79
C LEU A 44 -0.46 8.23 -4.55
N LEU A 45 -0.55 9.03 -5.61
CA LEU A 45 -1.70 9.04 -6.51
C LEU A 45 -1.85 7.67 -7.21
N GLU A 46 -0.75 7.14 -7.74
CA GLU A 46 -0.72 5.82 -8.39
C GLU A 46 -0.98 4.68 -7.39
N PHE A 47 -0.47 4.80 -6.17
CA PHE A 47 -0.79 3.88 -5.08
C PHE A 47 -2.29 3.84 -4.80
N ALA A 48 -2.98 4.99 -4.80
CA ALA A 48 -4.43 5.02 -4.57
C ALA A 48 -5.22 4.32 -5.68
N ASP A 49 -4.76 4.43 -6.94
CA ASP A 49 -5.35 3.72 -8.06
C ASP A 49 -5.13 2.20 -7.93
N LEU A 50 -3.91 1.77 -7.59
CA LEU A 50 -3.58 0.36 -7.37
C LEU A 50 -4.34 -0.24 -6.18
N PHE A 51 -4.52 0.53 -5.11
CA PHE A 51 -5.31 0.12 -3.96
C PHE A 51 -6.75 -0.21 -4.38
N GLU A 52 -7.39 0.68 -5.13
CA GLU A 52 -8.76 0.45 -5.61
C GLU A 52 -8.83 -0.74 -6.59
N ASP A 53 -7.87 -0.85 -7.50
CA ASP A 53 -7.90 -1.83 -8.58
C ASP A 53 -7.46 -3.25 -8.16
N ARG A 54 -6.58 -3.37 -7.18
CA ARG A 54 -6.00 -4.67 -6.76
C ARG A 54 -6.45 -5.10 -5.38
N PHE A 55 -6.51 -4.17 -4.42
CA PHE A 55 -6.86 -4.50 -3.04
C PHE A 55 -8.38 -4.51 -2.84
N VAL A 56 -9.09 -3.46 -3.26
CA VAL A 56 -10.54 -3.35 -3.07
C VAL A 56 -11.31 -4.16 -4.11
N ARG A 57 -10.92 -4.09 -5.39
CA ARG A 57 -11.55 -4.87 -6.44
C ARG A 57 -11.28 -6.37 -6.21
N GLN A 58 -12.37 -7.11 -6.06
CA GLN A 58 -12.38 -8.55 -5.89
C GLN A 58 -13.47 -9.13 -6.79
N SER A 59 -13.18 -10.26 -7.44
CA SER A 59 -14.17 -10.92 -8.30
C SER A 59 -15.30 -11.53 -7.46
N ARG A 60 -16.47 -11.71 -8.07
CA ARG A 60 -17.66 -12.27 -7.39
C ARG A 60 -17.39 -13.62 -6.72
N ASP A 61 -16.58 -14.46 -7.37
CA ASP A 61 -16.27 -15.82 -6.93
C ASP A 61 -14.89 -15.93 -6.26
N GLU A 62 -14.24 -14.80 -5.99
CA GLU A 62 -12.95 -14.76 -5.31
C GLU A 62 -13.17 -14.75 -3.80
N ASN A 63 -12.48 -15.62 -3.07
CA ASN A 63 -12.52 -15.69 -1.61
C ASN A 63 -11.08 -15.64 -1.07
N ARG A 64 -10.62 -14.42 -0.77
CA ARG A 64 -9.25 -14.18 -0.29
C ARG A 64 -9.11 -14.58 1.18
N THR A 65 -8.04 -15.30 1.49
CA THR A 65 -7.64 -15.47 2.88
C THR A 65 -7.06 -14.17 3.44
N ILE A 66 -6.88 -14.08 4.75
CA ILE A 66 -6.18 -12.94 5.35
C ILE A 66 -4.73 -12.85 4.85
N ASP A 67 -4.06 -13.98 4.64
CA ASP A 67 -2.69 -14.02 4.14
C ASP A 67 -2.60 -13.53 2.69
N ASP A 68 -3.57 -13.90 1.83
CA ASP A 68 -3.67 -13.36 0.47
C ASP A 68 -3.88 -11.85 0.48
N THR A 69 -4.76 -11.37 1.36
CA THR A 69 -5.07 -9.94 1.50
C THR A 69 -3.83 -9.16 1.92
N LEU A 70 -3.10 -9.65 2.92
CA LEU A 70 -1.87 -9.02 3.40
C LEU A 70 -0.75 -9.12 2.36
N ARG A 71 -0.66 -10.21 1.60
CA ARG A 71 0.28 -10.33 0.48
C ARG A 71 0.01 -9.28 -0.60
N ILE A 72 -1.25 -9.12 -1.03
CA ILE A 72 -1.65 -8.07 -1.99
C ILE A 72 -1.31 -6.68 -1.43
N ALA A 73 -1.56 -6.42 -0.15
CA ALA A 73 -1.20 -5.15 0.48
C ALA A 73 0.32 -4.88 0.39
N TRP A 74 1.16 -5.86 0.69
CA TRP A 74 2.61 -5.74 0.56
C TRP A 74 3.07 -5.52 -0.88
N GLU A 75 2.45 -6.20 -1.85
CA GLU A 75 2.73 -6.00 -3.27
C GLU A 75 2.43 -4.57 -3.73
N ILE A 76 1.38 -3.94 -3.20
CA ILE A 76 1.01 -2.54 -3.54
C ILE A 76 1.89 -1.55 -2.75
N LEU A 77 2.18 -1.82 -1.48
CA LEU A 77 3.07 -0.99 -0.66
C LEU A 77 4.50 -0.94 -1.20
N ALA A 78 4.95 -2.00 -1.87
CA ALA A 78 6.28 -2.07 -2.48
C ALA A 78 6.48 -1.09 -3.65
N GLU A 79 5.40 -0.52 -4.19
CA GLU A 79 5.48 0.57 -5.18
C GLU A 79 5.91 1.90 -4.55
N LEU A 80 5.76 2.04 -3.22
CA LEU A 80 6.25 3.20 -2.49
C LEU A 80 7.70 2.96 -2.01
N PRO A 81 8.54 4.00 -1.93
CA PRO A 81 9.87 3.86 -1.36
C PRO A 81 9.78 3.46 0.13
N GLU A 82 10.66 2.57 0.59
CA GLU A 82 10.66 2.09 1.98
C GLU A 82 10.74 3.24 3.01
N ALA A 83 11.45 4.33 2.68
CA ALA A 83 11.52 5.53 3.50
C ALA A 83 10.15 6.22 3.74
N GLN A 84 9.14 5.94 2.90
CA GLN A 84 7.77 6.45 3.04
C GLN A 84 6.87 5.51 3.85
N LEU A 85 7.30 4.28 4.14
CA LEU A 85 6.56 3.29 4.92
C LEU A 85 6.70 3.52 6.44
N THR A 86 6.45 4.76 6.87
CA THR A 86 6.75 5.27 8.21
C THR A 86 5.91 4.64 9.34
N ARG A 87 4.84 3.92 9.01
CA ARG A 87 3.96 3.25 9.99
C ARG A 87 4.27 1.76 10.15
N ILE A 88 5.27 1.25 9.43
CA ILE A 88 5.67 -0.14 9.48
C ILE A 88 7.03 -0.25 10.16
N ASP A 89 7.09 -1.02 11.24
CA ASP A 89 8.36 -1.31 11.92
C ASP A 89 9.32 -2.04 10.97
N ASN A 90 10.62 -1.71 11.04
CA ASN A 90 11.66 -2.35 10.22
C ASN A 90 11.65 -3.89 10.28
N LYS A 91 11.34 -4.47 11.45
CA LYS A 91 11.23 -5.94 11.61
C LYS A 91 10.19 -6.57 10.66
N TYR A 92 9.15 -5.83 10.28
CA TYR A 92 8.12 -6.31 9.35
C TYR A 92 8.52 -6.01 7.91
N LEU A 93 9.20 -4.89 7.65
CA LEU A 93 9.81 -4.63 6.35
C LEU A 93 10.75 -5.78 5.98
N ASP A 94 11.74 -6.07 6.82
CA ASP A 94 12.74 -7.13 6.58
C ASP A 94 12.10 -8.51 6.34
N LYS A 95 11.00 -8.80 7.00
CA LYS A 95 10.32 -10.11 6.97
C LYS A 95 9.34 -10.27 5.81
N TYR A 96 8.63 -9.22 5.44
CA TYR A 96 7.48 -9.30 4.54
C TYR A 96 7.57 -8.44 3.28
N HIS A 97 8.46 -7.45 3.24
CA HIS A 97 8.59 -6.60 2.06
C HIS A 97 9.14 -7.43 0.87
N PRO A 98 8.51 -7.38 -0.31
CA PRO A 98 8.91 -8.19 -1.47
C PRO A 98 10.37 -8.00 -1.90
N ALA A 99 10.95 -6.81 -1.67
CA ALA A 99 12.36 -6.53 -1.99
C ALA A 99 13.35 -7.32 -1.11
N HIS A 100 12.95 -7.67 0.12
CA HIS A 100 13.78 -8.46 1.04
C HIS A 100 13.53 -9.96 0.88
N GLN A 101 12.35 -10.37 0.40
CA GLN A 101 12.03 -11.78 0.15
C GLN A 101 12.70 -12.37 -1.11
N LYS A 102 12.99 -11.55 -2.12
CA LYS A 102 13.67 -12.01 -3.36
C LYS A 102 15.18 -12.27 -3.21
N ARG A 103 15.73 -12.25 -2.00
CA ARG A 103 17.17 -12.44 -1.73
C ARG A 103 17.57 -13.89 -1.40
N GLU A 104 16.69 -14.86 -1.60
CA GLU A 104 17.02 -16.29 -1.50
C GLU A 104 16.93 -17.01 -2.86
#